data_AF-A0AB34HDX0-F1
#
_entry.id   AF-A0AB34HDX0-F1
#
_cell.length_a   1.000
_cell.length_b   1.000
_cell.length_c   1.000
_cell.angle_alpha   90.00
_cell.angle_beta   90.00
_cell.angle_gamma   90.00
#
_symmetry.space_group_name_H-M   'P 1'
#
loop_
_entity.id
_entity.type
_entity.pdbx_description
1 polymer ?
#
loop_
_entity_poly.entity_id
_entity_poly.type
_entity_poly.pdbx_seq_one_letter_code
_entity_poly.pdbx_strand_id
1 'polypeptide(L)' 'MRSALPLLLFSLVALCGRGDCRVANAEEKLIDDLLNKTRYNNLIRPATSSSELISIQLQLSLAQLISVANWKE' A
#
# COMPACT_ATOMS: atom_id res chain seq x y z
N MET A 1 -5.19 40.83 30.31
CA MET A 1 -5.08 39.36 30.49
C MET A 1 -5.50 38.69 29.19
N ARG A 2 -4.62 38.65 28.19
CA ARG A 2 -4.94 38.25 26.82
C ARG A 2 -3.97 37.15 26.40
N SER A 3 -4.51 36.10 25.78
CA SER A 3 -3.82 35.02 25.05
C SER A 3 -3.30 33.79 25.83
N ALA A 4 -4.17 33.10 26.57
CA ALA A 4 -3.99 31.66 26.84
C ALA A 4 -4.51 30.75 25.70
N LEU A 5 -5.37 31.31 24.83
CA LEU A 5 -5.92 30.66 23.64
C LEU A 5 -4.88 30.08 22.67
N PRO A 6 -3.80 30.80 22.26
CA PRO A 6 -2.83 30.23 21.32
C PRO A 6 -2.05 29.06 21.91
N LEU A 7 -1.78 29.06 23.23
CA LEU A 7 -1.11 27.96 23.92
C LEU A 7 -2.01 26.72 24.04
N LEU A 8 -3.30 26.93 24.30
CA LEU A 8 -4.28 25.84 24.32
C LEU A 8 -4.49 25.23 22.93
N LEU A 9 -4.56 26.07 21.88
CA LEU A 9 -4.62 25.61 20.50
C LEU A 9 -3.37 24.83 20.10
N PHE A 10 -2.18 25.31 20.49
CA PHE A 10 -0.92 24.60 20.24
C PHE A 10 -0.87 23.24 20.95
N SER A 11 -1.35 23.16 22.20
CA SER A 11 -1.47 21.91 22.95
C SER A 11 -2.47 20.93 22.31
N LEU A 12 -3.63 21.42 21.85
CA LEU A 12 -4.62 20.63 21.14
C LEU A 12 -4.07 20.07 19.82
N VAL A 13 -3.34 20.87 19.04
CA VAL A 13 -2.70 20.42 17.80
C VAL A 13 -1.59 19.40 18.09
N ALA A 14 -0.77 19.60 19.13
CA ALA A 14 0.28 18.66 19.52
C ALA A 14 -0.29 17.31 20.02
N LEU A 15 -1.47 17.33 20.68
CA LEU A 15 -2.15 16.12 21.11
C LEU A 15 -2.84 15.40 19.94
N CYS A 16 -3.41 16.14 18.99
CA CYS A 16 -4.06 15.61 17.79
C CYS A 16 -3.07 15.12 16.72
N GLY A 17 -1.82 15.60 16.71
CA GLY A 17 -0.75 15.17 15.79
C GLY A 17 -0.18 13.77 16.05
N ARG A 18 -0.72 13.02 17.03
CA ARG A 18 -0.31 11.66 17.39
C ARG A 18 -1.19 10.58 16.72
N GLY A 19 -1.91 10.93 15.65
CA GLY A 19 -2.82 10.04 14.94
C GLY A 19 -2.13 9.04 14.00
N ASP A 20 -1.01 9.42 13.39
CA ASP A 20 -0.41 8.65 12.30
C ASP A 20 0.34 7.40 12.77
N CYS A 21 0.90 7.40 13.99
CA CYS A 21 1.67 6.27 14.51
C CYS A 21 0.81 5.01 14.72
N ARG A 22 -0.49 5.19 15.01
CA ARG A 22 -1.39 4.06 15.29
C ARG A 22 -1.76 3.29 14.02
N VAL A 23 -1.85 3.99 12.89
CA VAL A 23 -2.19 3.39 11.59
C VAL A 23 -0.98 2.64 11.03
N ALA A 24 0.21 3.25 11.07
CA ALA A 24 1.44 2.61 10.61
C ALA A 24 1.72 1.28 11.35
N ASN A 25 1.50 1.24 12.68
CA ASN A 25 1.64 0.02 13.47
C ASN A 25 0.58 -1.05 13.14
N ALA A 26 -0.62 -0.65 12.73
CA ALA A 26 -1.66 -1.59 12.30
C ALA A 26 -1.33 -2.20 10.93
N GLU A 27 -0.80 -1.40 10.00
CA GLU A 27 -0.34 -1.87 8.68
C GLU A 27 0.84 -2.82 8.80
N GLU A 28 1.84 -2.50 9.63
CA GLU A 28 3.01 -3.35 9.87
C GLU A 28 2.59 -4.73 10.40
N LYS A 29 1.72 -4.76 11.42
CA LYS A 29 1.17 -6.01 11.94
C LYS A 29 0.38 -6.79 10.88
N LEU A 30 -0.40 -6.11 10.06
CA LEU A 30 -1.18 -6.74 9.01
C LEU A 30 -0.29 -7.36 7.93
N ILE A 31 0.79 -6.65 7.54
CA ILE A 31 1.78 -7.15 6.56
C ILE A 31 2.50 -8.38 7.11
N ASP A 32 2.98 -8.31 8.36
CA ASP A 32 3.62 -9.43 9.03
C ASP A 32 2.68 -10.64 9.12
N ASP A 33 1.40 -10.40 9.38
CA ASP A 33 0.40 -11.46 9.44
C ASP A 33 0.14 -12.07 8.05
N LEU A 34 -0.05 -11.27 7.00
CA LEU A 34 -0.43 -11.76 5.67
C LEU A 34 0.76 -12.37 4.91
N LEU A 35 1.95 -11.80 5.02
CA LEU A 35 3.13 -12.18 4.22
C LEU A 35 4.12 -13.07 4.98
N ASN A 36 3.79 -13.52 6.20
CA ASN A 36 4.62 -14.46 6.92
C ASN A 36 4.91 -15.71 6.05
N LYS A 37 6.19 -16.13 6.00
CA LYS A 37 6.63 -17.31 5.23
C LYS A 37 5.92 -18.61 5.63
N THR A 38 5.34 -18.66 6.84
CA THR A 38 4.56 -19.80 7.32
C THR A 38 3.15 -19.87 6.71
N ARG A 39 2.59 -18.74 6.25
CA ARG A 39 1.21 -18.63 5.77
C ARG A 39 1.10 -18.32 4.28
N TYR A 40 2.11 -17.69 3.67
CA TYR A 40 2.09 -17.32 2.26
C TYR A 40 3.33 -17.83 1.52
N ASN A 41 3.11 -18.53 0.40
CA ASN A 41 4.18 -19.04 -0.46
C ASN A 41 4.02 -18.48 -1.87
N ASN A 42 4.99 -17.68 -2.32
CA ASN A 42 4.99 -17.04 -3.63
C ASN A 42 5.24 -18.01 -4.79
N LEU A 43 5.78 -19.21 -4.53
CA LEU A 43 6.10 -20.18 -5.59
C LEU A 43 4.89 -21.01 -6.02
N ILE A 44 3.77 -20.92 -5.29
CA ILE A 44 2.58 -21.73 -5.51
C ILE A 44 1.46 -20.83 -6.02
N ARG A 45 0.76 -21.27 -7.06
CA ARG A 45 -0.45 -20.58 -7.52
C ARG A 45 -1.59 -20.77 -6.50
N PRO A 46 -2.30 -19.70 -6.10
CA PRO A 46 -3.46 -19.84 -5.23
C PRO A 46 -4.64 -20.45 -6.01
N ALA A 47 -5.07 -21.64 -5.61
CA ALA A 47 -6.26 -22.30 -6.15
C ALA A 47 -6.91 -23.11 -5.02
N THR A 48 -8.24 -23.01 -4.85
CA THR A 48 -8.96 -23.80 -3.84
C THR A 48 -9.07 -25.26 -4.26
N SER A 49 -9.20 -25.51 -5.57
CA SER A 49 -9.16 -26.84 -6.16
C SER A 49 -8.03 -26.99 -7.17
N SER A 50 -7.52 -28.22 -7.36
CA SER A 50 -6.39 -28.48 -8.28
C SER A 50 -6.68 -28.11 -9.74
N SER A 51 -7.93 -28.26 -10.17
CA SER A 51 -8.43 -28.01 -11.53
C SER A 51 -9.02 -26.61 -11.72
N GLU A 52 -8.95 -25.74 -10.72
CA GLU A 52 -9.53 -24.40 -10.80
C GLU A 52 -8.71 -23.50 -11.73
N LEU A 53 -9.40 -22.77 -12.62
CA LEU A 53 -8.80 -21.82 -13.54
C LEU A 53 -8.78 -20.43 -12.92
N ILE A 54 -7.61 -19.78 -12.93
CA ILE A 54 -7.43 -18.43 -12.43
C ILE A 54 -7.61 -17.47 -13.61
N SER A 55 -8.63 -16.62 -13.56
CA SER A 55 -8.87 -15.59 -14.58
C SER A 55 -8.00 -14.37 -14.30
N ILE A 56 -7.11 -14.02 -15.22
CA ILE A 56 -6.26 -12.82 -15.14
C ILE A 56 -6.82 -11.76 -16.09
N GLN A 57 -7.19 -10.61 -15.56
CA GLN A 57 -7.60 -9.46 -16.37
C GLN A 57 -6.39 -8.58 -16.64
N LEU A 58 -6.05 -8.41 -17.92
CA LEU A 58 -4.94 -7.56 -18.35
C LEU A 58 -5.49 -6.36 -19.12
N GLN A 59 -5.05 -5.16 -18.73
CA GLN A 59 -5.28 -3.93 -19.47
C GLN A 59 -3.93 -3.26 -19.73
N LEU A 60 -3.76 -2.70 -20.92
CA LEU A 60 -2.57 -1.94 -21.29
C LEU A 60 -2.92 -0.46 -21.33
N SER A 61 -2.05 0.36 -20.74
CA SER A 61 -2.11 1.82 -20.82
C SER A 61 -0.84 2.32 -21.48
N LEU A 62 -0.99 3.03 -22.60
CA LEU A 62 0.14 3.67 -23.28
C LEU A 62 0.28 5.08 -22.71
N ALA A 63 1.37 5.31 -21.96
CA ALA A 63 1.66 6.64 -21.43
C ALA A 63 2.18 7.58 -22.53
N GLN A 64 3.23 7.17 -23.24
CA GLN A 64 3.83 7.94 -24.31
C GLN A 64 4.59 7.02 -25.28
N LEU A 65 4.51 7.32 -26.59
CA LEU A 65 5.35 6.69 -27.60
C LEU A 65 6.62 7.53 -27.78
N ILE A 66 7.75 7.04 -27.25
CA ILE A 66 9.01 7.83 -27.16
C ILE A 66 9.83 7.73 -28.45
N SER A 67 9.86 6.55 -29.08
CA SER A 67 10.53 6.34 -30.37
C SER A 67 9.96 5.10 -31.02
N VAL A 68 9.74 5.18 -32.33
CA VAL A 68 9.56 4.00 -33.18
C VAL A 68 10.90 3.79 -33.87
N ALA A 69 11.58 2.69 -33.55
CA ALA A 69 12.85 2.37 -34.18
C ALA A 69 12.59 1.71 -35.55
N ASN A 70 13.22 2.24 -36.60
CA ASN A 70 12.97 1.82 -37.97
C ASN A 70 14.06 0.89 -38.53
N TRP A 71 14.86 0.18 -37.72
CA TRP A 71 16.00 -0.58 -38.27
C TRP A 71 16.34 -1.83 -37.46
N LYS A 72 15.79 -2.96 -37.90
CA LYS A 72 16.46 -4.28 -37.92
C LYS A 72 16.02 -4.98 -39.19
N GLU A 73 16.77 -4.74 -40.26
CA GLU A 73 17.04 -5.79 -41.25
C GLU A 73 18.06 -6.77 -40.66
#